data_AF-H3NVD5-F1
#
_entry.id   AF-H3NVD5-F1
#
_cell.length_a   1.000
_cell.length_b   1.000
_cell.length_c   1.000
_cell.angle_alpha   90.00
_cell.angle_beta   90.00
_cell.angle_gamma   90.00
#
_symmetry.space_group_name_H-M   'P 1'
#
loop_
_entity.id
_entity.type
_entity.pdbx_description
1 polymer ?
#
loop_
_entity_poly.entity_id
_entity_poly.type
_entity_poly.pdbx_seq_one_letter_code
_entity_poly.pdbx_strand_id
1 'polypeptide(L)'
;MSDQEIKPEVKSDPLYQMLRHEDVDSFNNSRDTLDTSQLSGGDYRGRDLRKMNARGLDFSSAYFRNCDLSGIDFRETNLEGASLLDAKVSGVYFPDELSAAEIRLSLDHGTRLRYHK
;
A
#
# COMPACT_ATOMS: atom_id res chain seq x y z
N MET A 1 1.16 24.06 -10.22
CA MET A 1 2.22 23.10 -9.86
C MET A 1 1.99 21.88 -10.72
N SER A 2 2.99 21.41 -11.47
CA SER A 2 2.79 20.31 -12.41
C SER A 2 2.36 19.07 -11.64
N ASP A 3 1.13 18.60 -11.89
CA ASP A 3 0.75 17.21 -11.61
C ASP A 3 1.66 16.34 -12.48
N GLN A 4 2.87 16.06 -11.97
CA GLN A 4 3.64 14.94 -12.47
C GLN A 4 2.77 13.73 -12.17
N GLU A 5 2.18 13.19 -13.21
CA GLU A 5 1.50 11.90 -13.20
C GLU A 5 2.51 10.89 -12.62
N ILE A 6 2.44 10.65 -11.30
CA ILE A 6 3.31 9.68 -10.62
C ILE A 6 2.95 8.35 -11.26
N LYS A 7 3.82 7.82 -12.11
CA LYS A 7 3.61 6.53 -12.74
C LYS A 7 3.98 5.45 -11.71
N PRO A 8 3.33 4.27 -11.73
CA PRO A 8 3.75 3.16 -10.89
C PRO A 8 5.21 2.82 -11.19
N GLU A 9 6.07 2.85 -10.18
CA GLU A 9 7.51 2.61 -10.34
C GLU A 9 7.92 1.25 -9.76
N VAL A 10 8.72 0.52 -10.53
CA VAL A 10 9.46 -0.64 -10.06
C VAL A 10 10.83 -0.17 -9.61
N LYS A 11 11.10 -0.23 -8.32
CA LYS A 11 12.33 0.28 -7.69
C LYS A 11 13.30 -0.85 -7.39
N SER A 12 14.59 -0.58 -7.32
CA SER A 12 15.60 -1.59 -6.99
C SER A 12 15.79 -1.80 -5.48
N ASP A 13 15.10 -1.04 -4.64
CA ASP A 13 15.23 -1.11 -3.18
C ASP A 13 14.94 -2.53 -2.63
N PRO A 14 15.75 -3.06 -1.70
CA PRO A 14 15.56 -4.41 -1.19
C PRO A 14 14.20 -4.67 -0.55
N LEU A 15 13.69 -3.77 0.30
CA LEU A 15 12.39 -3.96 0.94
C LEU A 15 11.25 -3.92 -0.08
N TYR A 16 11.33 -2.97 -1.03
CA TYR A 16 10.39 -2.93 -2.15
C TYR A 16 10.39 -4.25 -2.94
N GLN A 17 11.58 -4.79 -3.26
CA GLN A 17 11.71 -6.02 -4.02
C GLN A 17 11.20 -7.25 -3.26
N MET A 18 11.39 -7.33 -1.95
CA MET A 18 10.81 -8.40 -1.13
C MET A 18 9.28 -8.44 -1.29
N LEU A 19 8.60 -7.29 -1.16
CA LEU A 19 7.15 -7.22 -1.38
C LEU A 19 6.76 -7.52 -2.83
N ARG A 20 7.56 -7.06 -3.81
CA ARG A 20 7.33 -7.34 -5.24
C ARG A 20 7.45 -8.82 -5.59
N HIS A 21 8.26 -9.55 -4.84
CA HIS A 21 8.44 -11.00 -4.94
C HIS A 21 7.59 -11.80 -3.95
N GLU A 22 6.67 -11.14 -3.22
CA GLU A 22 5.78 -11.76 -2.23
C GLU A 22 6.54 -12.44 -1.07
N ASP A 23 7.79 -12.05 -0.84
CA ASP A 23 8.59 -12.48 0.31
C ASP A 23 8.28 -11.61 1.54
N VAL A 24 7.04 -11.76 2.02
CA VAL A 24 6.51 -11.01 3.17
C VAL A 24 7.25 -11.36 4.45
N ASP A 25 7.73 -12.60 4.59
CA ASP A 25 8.45 -13.05 5.78
C ASP A 25 9.81 -12.33 5.88
N SER A 26 10.60 -12.28 4.80
CA SER A 26 11.87 -11.54 4.80
C SER A 26 11.65 -10.03 4.97
N PHE A 27 10.59 -9.48 4.36
CA PHE A 27 10.22 -8.08 4.55
C PHE A 27 9.96 -7.77 6.02
N ASN A 28 9.11 -8.56 6.68
CA ASN A 28 8.76 -8.37 8.09
C ASN A 28 9.98 -8.47 9.02
N ASN A 29 10.93 -9.35 8.71
CA ASN A 29 12.17 -9.49 9.47
C ASN A 29 13.17 -8.34 9.25
N SER A 30 13.05 -7.60 8.15
CA SER A 30 14.04 -6.59 7.73
C SER A 30 13.52 -5.15 7.80
N ARG A 31 12.20 -4.92 7.91
CA ARG A 31 11.60 -3.57 7.83
C ARG A 31 12.06 -2.60 8.92
N ASP A 32 12.51 -3.12 10.07
CA ASP A 32 12.99 -2.31 11.19
C ASP A 32 14.49 -2.00 11.11
N THR A 33 15.21 -2.59 10.16
CA THR A 33 16.67 -2.43 10.00
C THR A 33 17.07 -1.80 8.67
N LEU A 34 16.24 -1.92 7.63
CA LEU A 34 16.47 -1.34 6.31
C LEU A 34 15.67 -0.05 6.11
N ASP A 35 16.06 0.73 5.10
CA ASP A 35 15.38 1.97 4.73
C ASP A 35 13.98 1.69 4.13
N THR A 36 12.94 2.23 4.77
CA THR A 36 11.54 2.09 4.34
C THR A 36 11.08 3.23 3.45
N SER A 37 11.91 4.25 3.21
CA SER A 37 11.57 5.45 2.43
C SER A 37 11.17 5.17 0.98
N GLN A 38 11.56 4.01 0.45
CA GLN A 38 11.34 3.64 -0.94
C GLN A 38 9.99 2.93 -1.19
N LEU A 39 9.14 2.75 -0.18
CA LEU A 39 7.86 2.04 -0.32
C LEU A 39 6.74 2.89 -0.95
N SER A 40 6.74 4.21 -0.72
CA SER A 40 5.74 5.15 -1.27
C SER A 40 5.77 5.20 -2.80
N GLY A 41 4.63 5.17 -3.48
CA GLY A 41 4.54 5.20 -4.95
C GLY A 41 4.92 3.87 -5.63
N GLY A 42 5.12 2.80 -4.85
CA GLY A 42 5.48 1.49 -5.38
C GLY A 42 4.39 0.81 -6.22
N ASP A 43 4.81 0.04 -7.23
CA ASP A 43 3.94 -0.86 -8.00
C ASP A 43 3.85 -2.25 -7.36
N TYR A 44 2.83 -2.44 -6.52
CA TYR A 44 2.55 -3.72 -5.86
C TYR A 44 1.47 -4.53 -6.57
N ARG A 45 1.03 -4.13 -7.77
CA ARG A 45 -0.16 -4.72 -8.43
C ARG A 45 -0.05 -6.24 -8.56
N GLY A 46 -1.16 -6.91 -8.24
CA GLY A 46 -1.36 -8.35 -8.35
C GLY A 46 -0.63 -9.19 -7.31
N ARG A 47 -0.05 -8.58 -6.28
CA ARG A 47 0.73 -9.30 -5.26
C ARG A 47 -0.11 -9.80 -4.10
N ASP A 48 0.24 -10.97 -3.60
CA ASP A 48 -0.20 -11.46 -2.30
C ASP A 48 0.67 -10.86 -1.19
N LEU A 49 0.12 -9.91 -0.43
CA LEU A 49 0.83 -9.23 0.65
C LEU A 49 0.24 -9.56 2.03
N ARG A 50 -0.58 -10.62 2.11
CA ARG A 50 -1.17 -11.06 3.38
C ARG A 50 -0.07 -11.27 4.41
N LYS A 51 -0.36 -10.93 5.67
CA LYS A 51 0.55 -10.97 6.83
C LYS A 51 1.69 -9.93 6.82
N MET A 52 1.73 -8.99 5.88
CA MET A 52 2.67 -7.88 5.94
C MET A 52 2.43 -7.04 7.20
N ASN A 53 3.50 -6.75 7.94
CA ASN A 53 3.48 -5.79 9.04
C ASN A 53 3.59 -4.38 8.46
N ALA A 54 2.44 -3.74 8.26
CA ALA A 54 2.36 -2.40 7.67
C ALA A 54 2.56 -1.25 8.68
N ARG A 55 2.67 -1.57 9.98
CA ARG A 55 2.65 -0.59 11.07
C ARG A 55 3.76 0.46 10.92
N GLY A 56 3.39 1.74 10.92
CA GLY A 56 4.31 2.88 10.81
C GLY A 56 4.97 3.05 9.44
N LEU A 57 4.53 2.34 8.40
CA LEU A 57 5.08 2.46 7.05
C LEU A 57 4.39 3.55 6.23
N ASP A 58 5.10 4.03 5.21
CA ASP A 58 4.56 4.93 4.20
C ASP A 58 4.36 4.21 2.86
N PHE A 59 3.10 3.98 2.50
CA PHE A 59 2.64 3.48 1.20
C PHE A 59 1.83 4.54 0.45
N SER A 60 2.04 5.82 0.74
CA SER A 60 1.40 6.91 0.01
C SER A 60 1.65 6.77 -1.49
N SER A 61 0.64 7.11 -2.30
CA SER A 61 0.68 6.97 -3.77
C SER A 61 0.92 5.56 -4.32
N ALA A 62 0.95 4.51 -3.49
CA ALA A 62 1.20 3.14 -3.94
C ALA A 62 0.04 2.54 -4.74
N TYR A 63 0.35 1.52 -5.55
CA TYR A 63 -0.62 0.84 -6.42
C TYR A 63 -0.85 -0.59 -5.97
N PHE A 64 -2.03 -0.86 -5.39
CA PHE A 64 -2.41 -2.19 -4.89
C PHE A 64 -3.46 -2.89 -5.76
N ARG A 65 -3.56 -2.53 -7.05
CA ARG A 65 -4.58 -3.13 -7.92
C ARG A 65 -4.47 -4.66 -7.92
N ASN A 66 -5.59 -5.36 -7.72
CA ASN A 66 -5.65 -6.83 -7.65
C ASN A 66 -4.77 -7.47 -6.55
N CYS A 67 -4.30 -6.72 -5.56
CA CYS A 67 -3.55 -7.30 -4.44
C CYS A 67 -4.44 -8.10 -3.50
N ASP A 68 -3.87 -9.10 -2.84
CA ASP A 68 -4.46 -9.66 -1.63
C ASP A 68 -3.90 -8.96 -0.39
N LEU A 69 -4.69 -8.08 0.20
CA LEU A 69 -4.37 -7.33 1.42
C LEU A 69 -5.10 -7.88 2.64
N SER A 70 -5.77 -9.03 2.52
CA SER A 70 -6.69 -9.53 3.54
C SER A 70 -6.03 -9.67 4.91
N GLY A 71 -6.69 -9.14 5.94
CA GLY A 71 -6.25 -9.22 7.34
C GLY A 71 -5.10 -8.29 7.74
N ILE A 72 -4.60 -7.42 6.85
CA ILE A 72 -3.54 -6.46 7.20
C ILE A 72 -4.11 -5.34 8.08
N ASP A 73 -3.31 -4.88 9.03
CA ASP A 73 -3.60 -3.70 9.86
C ASP A 73 -2.85 -2.48 9.32
N PHE A 74 -3.59 -1.53 8.74
CA PHE A 74 -3.09 -0.27 8.20
C PHE A 74 -3.39 0.95 9.10
N ARG A 75 -3.88 0.77 10.33
CA ARG A 75 -4.30 1.90 11.19
C ARG A 75 -3.18 2.91 11.46
N GLU A 76 -1.93 2.46 11.49
CA GLU A 76 -0.74 3.30 11.66
C GLU A 76 0.07 3.43 10.35
N THR A 77 -0.57 3.32 9.18
CA THR A 77 0.09 3.36 7.87
C THR A 77 -0.39 4.55 7.06
N ASN A 78 0.54 5.25 6.40
CA ASN A 78 0.18 6.25 5.41
C ASN A 78 -0.21 5.57 4.09
N LEU A 79 -1.45 5.75 3.65
CA LEU A 79 -2.05 5.29 2.40
C LEU A 79 -2.56 6.47 1.56
N GLU A 80 -2.22 7.73 1.91
CA GLU A 80 -2.68 8.90 1.18
C GLU A 80 -2.27 8.81 -0.29
N GLY A 81 -3.22 8.98 -1.19
CA GLY A 81 -3.01 8.83 -2.63
C GLY A 81 -2.82 7.40 -3.12
N ALA A 82 -2.86 6.38 -2.28
CA ALA A 82 -2.81 4.99 -2.74
C ALA A 82 -4.09 4.60 -3.51
N SER A 83 -4.00 3.56 -4.35
CA SER A 83 -5.15 3.03 -5.09
C SER A 83 -5.35 1.54 -4.80
N LEU A 84 -6.58 1.19 -4.44
CA LEU A 84 -6.97 -0.17 -4.04
C LEU A 84 -7.79 -0.91 -5.10
N LEU A 85 -7.82 -0.45 -6.36
CA LEU A 85 -8.75 -1.00 -7.37
C LEU A 85 -8.72 -2.55 -7.40
N ASP A 86 -9.87 -3.19 -7.23
CA ASP A 86 -10.00 -4.66 -7.25
C ASP A 86 -9.15 -5.41 -6.20
N ALA A 87 -8.61 -4.74 -5.17
CA ALA A 87 -7.88 -5.40 -4.09
C ALA A 87 -8.82 -6.19 -3.17
N LYS A 88 -8.34 -7.31 -2.64
CA LYS A 88 -9.04 -8.05 -1.57
C LYS A 88 -8.70 -7.43 -0.24
N VAL A 89 -9.72 -6.94 0.47
CA VAL A 89 -9.56 -6.22 1.74
C VAL A 89 -10.38 -6.83 2.88
N SER A 90 -10.72 -8.12 2.78
CA SER A 90 -11.45 -8.81 3.85
C SER A 90 -10.65 -8.78 5.15
N GLY A 91 -11.26 -8.29 6.23
CA GLY A 91 -10.63 -8.20 7.56
C GLY A 91 -9.51 -7.17 7.66
N VAL A 92 -9.36 -6.26 6.69
CA VAL A 92 -8.40 -5.16 6.78
C VAL A 92 -8.86 -4.12 7.81
N TYR A 93 -7.92 -3.64 8.63
CA TYR A 93 -8.12 -2.44 9.42
C TYR A 93 -7.53 -1.26 8.66
N PHE A 94 -8.35 -0.27 8.31
CA PHE A 94 -7.91 0.97 7.66
C PHE A 94 -7.62 2.05 8.70
N PRO A 95 -6.84 3.09 8.36
CA PRO A 95 -6.77 4.34 9.11
C PRO A 95 -8.16 4.85 9.52
N ASP A 96 -8.31 5.33 10.75
CA ASP A 96 -9.61 5.76 11.31
C ASP A 96 -10.19 6.97 10.55
N GLU A 97 -9.33 7.76 9.90
CA GLU A 97 -9.68 8.91 9.09
C GLU A 97 -10.27 8.53 7.72
N LEU A 98 -10.03 7.29 7.25
CA LEU A 98 -10.57 6.81 5.98
C LEU A 98 -12.03 6.40 6.12
N SER A 99 -12.91 7.20 5.50
CA SER A 99 -14.32 6.83 5.44
C SER A 99 -14.55 5.59 4.59
N ALA A 100 -15.56 4.79 4.93
CA ALA A 100 -15.98 3.64 4.14
C ALA A 100 -16.35 4.01 2.69
N ALA A 101 -16.85 5.24 2.46
CA ALA A 101 -17.16 5.74 1.12
C ALA A 101 -15.89 5.94 0.30
N GLU A 102 -14.83 6.51 0.88
CA GLU A 102 -13.54 6.71 0.22
C GLU A 102 -12.88 5.38 -0.12
N ILE A 103 -12.90 4.43 0.82
CA ILE A 103 -12.39 3.07 0.60
C ILE A 103 -13.11 2.41 -0.58
N ARG A 104 -14.45 2.48 -0.62
CA ARG A 104 -15.26 1.94 -1.73
C ARG A 104 -14.97 2.63 -3.06
N LEU A 105 -14.86 3.96 -3.07
CA LEU A 105 -14.50 4.69 -4.28
C LEU A 105 -13.15 4.24 -4.86
N SER A 106 -12.18 3.94 -4.00
CA SER A 106 -10.87 3.42 -4.45
C SER A 106 -10.95 1.97 -4.93
N LEU A 107 -11.66 1.10 -4.19
CA LEU A 107 -11.84 -0.32 -4.55
C LEU A 107 -12.58 -0.49 -5.88
N ASP A 108 -13.66 0.25 -6.08
CA ASP A 108 -14.59 0.05 -7.20
C ASP A 108 -14.17 0.84 -8.45
N HIS A 109 -13.58 2.02 -8.27
CA HIS A 109 -13.29 2.96 -9.37
C HIS A 109 -11.80 3.30 -9.51
N GLY A 110 -10.95 2.83 -8.58
CA GLY A 110 -9.52 3.06 -8.64
C GLY A 110 -9.11 4.50 -8.34
N THR A 111 -10.01 5.28 -7.74
CA THR A 111 -9.69 6.61 -7.23
C THR A 111 -8.56 6.54 -6.19
N ARG A 112 -7.86 7.66 -6.05
CA ARG A 112 -6.78 7.83 -5.08
C ARG A 112 -7.40 8.13 -3.73
N LEU A 113 -7.04 7.35 -2.70
CA LEU A 113 -7.51 7.56 -1.33
C LEU A 113 -7.15 8.96 -0.85
N ARG A 114 -8.10 9.66 -0.24
CA ARG A 114 -7.91 10.99 0.35
C ARG A 114 -8.50 11.06 1.74
N TYR A 115 -7.66 11.31 2.73
CA TYR A 115 -8.11 11.40 4.11
C TYR A 115 -7.24 12.29 5.00
N HIS A 116 -6.13 12.81 4.47
CA HIS A 116 -5.41 13.94 5.05
C HIS A 116 -5.75 15.22 4.27
N LYS A 117 -6.15 16.28 4.99
CA LYS A 117 -6.47 17.60 4.41
C LYS A 117 -5.24 18.47 4.25
#